data_AF-A0A0G1MI23-F1
#
_entry.id   AF-A0A0G1MI23-F1
#
_cell.length_a   1.000
_cell.length_b   1.000
_cell.length_c   1.000
_cell.angle_alpha   90.00
_cell.angle_beta   90.00
_cell.angle_gamma   90.00
#
_symmetry.space_group_name_H-M   'P 1'
#
loop_
_entity.id
_entity.type
_entity.pdbx_description
1 polymer ?
#
loop_
_entity_poly.entity_id
_entity_poly.type
_entity_poly.pdbx_seq_one_letter_code
_entity_poly.pdbx_strand_id
1 'polypeptide(L)'
;MNDIILGAAIGGLAAFLISTPAIVFEIFRRGKTEVLPLVVHVKNIFSFKLSQLAAFAVGVFLQILMGMVFGVVYPVVADHGWWAFVGAPYQPLTLFVYTIIVWLFFTLILFPIFGFGWFGTKEGKMVWLEVLVSLFLIALVFCLAVPFYQPSYF
;
A
#
# COMPACT_ATOMS: atom_id res chain seq x y z
N MET A 1 -16.20 7.17 -12.90
CA MET A 1 -16.57 7.26 -11.46
C MET A 1 -16.70 5.87 -10.84
N ASN A 2 -17.40 4.93 -11.50
CA ASN A 2 -17.46 3.54 -11.06
C ASN A 2 -16.08 2.88 -11.00
N ASP A 3 -15.20 3.18 -11.95
CA ASP A 3 -13.85 2.57 -12.03
C ASP A 3 -12.94 3.03 -10.90
N ILE A 4 -13.11 4.28 -10.44
CA ILE A 4 -12.37 4.84 -9.30
C ILE A 4 -12.81 4.18 -7.99
N ILE A 5 -14.13 4.03 -7.79
CA ILE A 5 -14.68 3.39 -6.58
C ILE A 5 -14.30 1.91 -6.55
N LEU A 6 -14.41 1.22 -7.70
CA LEU A 6 -14.01 -0.16 -7.84
C LEU A 6 -12.50 -0.33 -7.59
N GLY A 7 -11.68 0.54 -8.19
CA GLY A 7 -10.24 0.56 -7.97
C GLY A 7 -9.89 0.76 -6.49
N ALA A 8 -10.51 1.74 -5.82
CA ALA A 8 -10.37 1.96 -4.39
C ALA A 8 -10.72 0.72 -3.57
N ALA A 9 -11.84 0.07 -3.89
CA ALA A 9 -12.32 -1.11 -3.19
C ALA A 9 -11.39 -2.32 -3.39
N ILE A 10 -10.95 -2.59 -4.62
CA ILE A 10 -10.00 -3.67 -4.92
C ILE A 10 -8.65 -3.41 -4.23
N GLY A 11 -8.13 -2.19 -4.31
CA GLY A 11 -6.87 -1.82 -3.68
C GLY A 11 -6.92 -1.91 -2.14
N GLY A 12 -8.00 -1.43 -1.53
CA GLY A 12 -8.23 -1.54 -0.10
C GLY A 12 -8.41 -2.99 0.36
N LEU A 13 -9.17 -3.79 -0.39
CA LEU A 13 -9.35 -5.22 -0.11
C LEU A 13 -8.03 -5.99 -0.24
N ALA A 14 -7.23 -5.72 -1.28
CA ALA A 14 -5.92 -6.32 -1.47
C ALA A 14 -4.99 -6.01 -0.28
N ALA A 15 -4.92 -4.75 0.12
CA ALA A 15 -4.13 -4.34 1.28
C ALA A 15 -4.62 -4.97 2.59
N PHE A 16 -5.95 -5.11 2.77
CA PHE A 16 -6.53 -5.79 3.92
C PHE A 16 -6.17 -7.29 3.96
N LEU A 17 -6.27 -7.98 2.82
CA LEU A 17 -5.88 -9.39 2.71
C LEU A 17 -4.40 -9.59 3.02
N ILE A 18 -3.53 -8.70 2.52
CA ILE A 18 -2.09 -8.73 2.81
C ILE A 18 -1.80 -8.44 4.29
N SER A 19 -2.60 -7.61 4.94
CA SER A 19 -2.48 -7.30 6.37
C SER A 19 -3.02 -8.41 7.29
N THR A 20 -3.79 -9.35 6.75
CA THR A 20 -4.49 -10.39 7.55
C THR A 20 -3.54 -11.24 8.38
N PRO A 21 -2.38 -11.72 7.88
CA PRO A 21 -1.43 -12.46 8.70
C PRO A 21 -1.00 -11.67 9.94
N ALA A 22 -0.71 -10.37 9.81
CA ALA A 22 -0.36 -9.52 10.96
C ALA A 22 -1.51 -9.37 11.95
N ILE A 23 -2.74 -9.18 11.47
CA ILE A 23 -3.94 -9.12 12.33
C ILE A 23 -4.11 -10.41 13.13
N VAL A 24 -3.99 -11.55 12.45
CA VAL A 24 -4.06 -12.87 13.07
C VAL A 24 -2.96 -13.01 14.12
N PHE A 25 -1.71 -12.68 13.79
CA PHE A 25 -0.60 -12.74 14.73
C PHE A 25 -0.81 -11.84 15.95
N GLU A 26 -1.32 -10.62 15.77
CA GLU A 26 -1.57 -9.68 16.85
C GLU A 26 -2.67 -10.20 17.80
N ILE A 27 -3.75 -10.77 17.26
CA ILE A 27 -4.83 -11.37 18.06
C ILE A 27 -4.32 -12.55 18.90
N PHE A 28 -3.54 -13.44 18.30
CA PHE A 28 -3.05 -14.65 18.97
C PHE A 28 -1.90 -14.38 19.93
N ARG A 29 -1.00 -13.43 19.62
CA ARG A 29 0.19 -13.13 20.43
C ARG A 29 0.04 -11.91 21.35
N ARG A 30 -1.08 -11.17 21.27
CA ARG A 30 -1.43 -10.03 22.14
C ARG A 30 -0.29 -9.02 22.32
N GLY A 31 0.33 -8.57 21.24
CA GLY A 31 1.44 -7.62 21.30
C GLY A 31 2.77 -8.18 21.83
N LYS A 32 2.96 -9.50 21.93
CA LYS A 32 4.28 -10.05 22.32
C LYS A 32 5.28 -10.17 21.17
N THR A 33 4.93 -9.71 19.98
CA THR A 33 5.77 -9.86 18.78
C THR A 33 6.37 -8.52 18.39
N GLU A 34 7.70 -8.44 18.39
CA GLU A 34 8.43 -7.22 18.00
C GLU A 34 8.38 -6.97 16.48
N VAL A 35 8.08 -7.99 15.68
CA VAL A 35 8.02 -7.93 14.22
C VAL A 35 6.72 -8.56 13.74
N LEU A 36 5.87 -7.75 13.12
CA LEU A 36 4.63 -8.18 12.48
C LEU A 36 4.86 -8.29 10.96
N PRO A 37 4.38 -9.35 10.32
CA PRO A 37 4.60 -9.58 8.89
C PRO A 37 3.79 -8.58 8.04
N LEU A 38 4.46 -7.86 7.13
CA LEU A 38 3.84 -7.11 6.02
C LEU A 38 2.72 -6.13 6.43
N VAL A 39 2.96 -5.34 7.47
CA VAL A 39 2.18 -4.15 7.82
C VAL A 39 3.14 -3.00 8.03
N VAL A 40 2.75 -1.79 7.65
CA VAL A 40 3.56 -0.59 7.92
C VAL A 40 3.71 -0.43 9.43
N HIS A 41 4.93 -0.59 9.91
CA HIS A 41 5.25 -0.38 11.32
C HIS A 41 5.26 1.12 11.62
N VAL A 42 4.38 1.55 12.53
CA VAL A 42 4.30 2.94 12.99
C VAL A 42 4.35 2.99 14.52
N LYS A 43 5.49 3.40 15.06
CA LYS A 43 5.77 3.59 16.48
C LYS A 43 5.44 5.01 16.92
N ASN A 44 5.69 6.00 16.06
CA ASN A 44 5.48 7.41 16.39
C ASN A 44 4.69 8.12 15.29
N ILE A 45 3.87 9.10 15.66
CA ILE A 45 3.21 10.03 14.73
C ILE A 45 3.48 11.45 15.22
N PHE A 46 4.04 12.32 14.37
CA PHE A 46 4.37 13.71 14.75
C PHE A 46 5.13 13.83 16.10
N SER A 47 6.04 12.89 16.38
CA SER A 47 6.80 12.78 17.64
C SER A 47 6.03 12.27 18.87
N PHE A 48 4.75 11.91 18.73
CA PHE A 48 4.00 11.22 19.78
C PHE A 48 4.19 9.71 19.70
N LYS A 49 4.61 9.09 20.82
CA LYS A 49 4.70 7.63 20.94
C LYS A 49 3.30 7.04 21.05
N LEU A 50 2.98 6.11 20.15
CA LEU A 50 1.73 5.37 20.22
C LEU A 50 1.85 4.20 21.21
N SER A 51 0.74 3.84 21.84
CA SER A 51 0.65 2.54 22.53
C SER A 51 0.76 1.43 21.50
N GLN A 52 1.17 0.23 21.91
CA GLN A 52 1.38 -0.87 20.97
C GLN A 52 0.14 -1.24 20.14
N LEU A 53 -1.04 -1.25 20.77
CA LEU A 53 -2.30 -1.50 20.08
C LEU A 53 -2.63 -0.36 19.10
N ALA A 54 -2.39 0.89 19.48
CA ALA A 54 -2.62 2.04 18.61
C ALA A 54 -1.65 2.06 17.41
N ALA A 55 -0.38 1.76 17.65
CA ALA A 55 0.66 1.59 16.63
C ALA A 55 0.25 0.55 15.59
N PHE A 56 -0.23 -0.61 16.05
CA PHE A 56 -0.72 -1.67 15.18
C PHE A 56 -1.95 -1.23 14.37
N ALA A 57 -2.97 -0.70 15.04
CA ALA A 57 -4.20 -0.26 14.38
C ALA A 57 -3.95 0.82 13.32
N VAL A 58 -3.06 1.78 13.62
CA VAL A 58 -2.69 2.83 12.66
C VAL A 58 -1.85 2.25 11.52
N GLY A 59 -0.94 1.32 11.79
CA GLY A 59 -0.17 0.64 10.74
C GLY A 59 -1.05 -0.10 9.74
N VAL A 60 -2.04 -0.86 10.23
CA VAL A 60 -3.03 -1.54 9.39
C VAL A 60 -3.89 -0.53 8.63
N PHE A 61 -4.37 0.52 9.32
CA PHE A 61 -5.17 1.55 8.69
C PHE A 61 -4.41 2.26 7.55
N LEU A 62 -3.15 2.62 7.77
CA LEU A 62 -2.30 3.23 6.76
C LEU A 62 -2.06 2.27 5.60
N GLN A 63 -1.79 1.00 5.85
CA GLN A 63 -1.64 0.00 4.79
C GLN A 63 -2.88 -0.10 3.91
N ILE A 64 -4.08 -0.14 4.51
CA ILE A 64 -5.36 -0.17 3.78
C ILE A 64 -5.53 1.13 2.98
N LEU A 65 -5.28 2.28 3.61
CA LEU A 65 -5.38 3.59 2.95
C LEU A 65 -4.40 3.69 1.76
N MET A 66 -3.19 3.18 1.91
CA MET A 66 -2.20 3.10 0.84
C MET A 66 -2.70 2.24 -0.32
N GLY A 67 -3.31 1.09 -0.03
CA GLY A 67 -3.95 0.24 -1.03
C GLY A 67 -5.11 0.93 -1.74
N MET A 68 -5.98 1.64 -1.01
CA MET A 68 -7.07 2.40 -1.60
C MET A 68 -6.56 3.51 -2.51
N VAL A 69 -5.58 4.30 -2.05
CA VAL A 69 -4.94 5.36 -2.85
C VAL A 69 -4.28 4.76 -4.09
N PHE A 70 -3.57 3.64 -3.95
CA PHE A 70 -2.99 2.91 -5.07
C PHE A 70 -4.04 2.53 -6.11
N GLY A 71 -5.18 1.98 -5.66
CA GLY A 71 -6.28 1.57 -6.52
C GLY A 71 -7.10 2.72 -7.13
N VAL A 72 -7.11 3.90 -6.50
CA VAL A 72 -7.74 5.12 -7.03
C VAL A 72 -6.88 5.77 -8.10
N VAL A 73 -5.58 5.92 -7.82
CA VAL A 73 -4.68 6.68 -8.68
C VAL A 73 -4.40 5.91 -9.98
N TYR A 74 -4.33 4.58 -9.95
CA TYR A 74 -3.99 3.82 -11.16
C TYR A 74 -4.99 3.98 -12.31
N PRO A 75 -6.31 3.78 -12.14
CA PRO A 75 -7.30 4.00 -13.19
C PRO A 75 -7.29 5.45 -13.71
N VAL A 76 -7.13 6.43 -12.82
CA VAL A 76 -7.06 7.84 -13.22
C VAL A 76 -5.88 8.08 -14.16
N VAL A 77 -4.69 7.57 -13.81
CA VAL A 77 -3.49 7.72 -14.64
C VAL A 77 -3.61 6.93 -15.95
N ALA A 78 -4.29 5.79 -15.92
CA ALA A 78 -4.58 4.98 -17.11
C ALA A 78 -5.51 5.68 -18.10
N ASP A 79 -6.64 6.23 -17.62
CA ASP A 79 -7.63 6.92 -18.46
C ASP A 79 -7.06 8.20 -19.11
N HIS A 80 -6.11 8.88 -18.45
CA HIS A 80 -5.47 10.08 -19.01
C HIS A 80 -4.32 9.76 -19.99
N GLY A 81 -4.05 8.49 -20.28
CA GLY A 81 -3.01 8.07 -21.21
C GLY A 81 -1.59 8.34 -20.72
N TRP A 82 -1.40 8.62 -19.44
CA TRP A 82 -0.07 8.94 -18.89
C TRP A 82 0.87 7.74 -18.95
N TRP A 83 0.38 6.51 -19.07
CA TRP A 83 1.21 5.31 -19.27
C TRP A 83 1.71 5.12 -20.70
N ALA A 84 1.32 5.97 -21.66
CA ALA A 84 1.64 5.78 -23.09
C ALA A 84 3.15 5.68 -23.39
N PHE A 85 4.01 6.24 -22.53
CA PHE A 85 5.47 6.13 -22.68
C PHE A 85 6.07 4.82 -22.13
N VAL A 86 5.30 4.05 -21.36
CA VAL A 86 5.72 2.78 -20.73
C VAL A 86 5.10 1.57 -21.43
N GLY A 87 3.82 1.64 -21.81
CA GLY A 87 3.09 0.54 -22.41
C GLY A 87 1.57 0.73 -22.32
N ALA A 88 0.82 -0.33 -22.66
CA ALA A 88 -0.63 -0.30 -22.50
C ALA A 88 -1.02 -0.36 -21.01
N PRO A 89 -2.11 0.31 -20.61
CA PRO A 89 -2.64 0.20 -19.25
C PRO A 89 -2.81 -1.26 -18.81
N TYR A 90 -2.75 -1.47 -17.49
CA TYR A 90 -2.95 -2.79 -16.84
C TYR A 90 -1.98 -3.90 -17.26
N GLN A 91 -0.88 -3.58 -17.97
CA GLN A 91 0.19 -4.54 -18.24
C GLN A 91 1.14 -4.70 -17.03
N PRO A 92 1.83 -5.86 -16.91
CA PRO A 92 2.80 -6.07 -15.83
C PRO A 92 3.88 -4.97 -15.75
N LEU A 93 4.34 -4.47 -16.89
CA LEU A 93 5.35 -3.42 -16.94
C LEU A 93 4.83 -2.07 -16.43
N THR A 94 3.62 -1.65 -16.84
CA THR A 94 3.03 -0.38 -16.37
C THR A 94 2.71 -0.45 -14.89
N LEU A 95 2.23 -1.59 -14.39
CA LEU A 95 2.02 -1.82 -12.95
C LEU A 95 3.33 -1.83 -12.16
N PHE A 96 4.40 -2.40 -12.71
CA PHE A 96 5.72 -2.37 -12.08
C PHE A 96 6.22 -0.93 -11.93
N VAL A 97 6.24 -0.17 -13.02
CA VAL A 97 6.69 1.25 -13.01
C VAL A 97 5.81 2.08 -12.09
N TYR A 98 4.49 1.91 -12.15
CA TYR A 98 3.55 2.57 -11.26
C TYR A 98 3.84 2.27 -9.78
N THR A 99 4.04 1.01 -9.44
CA THR A 99 4.36 0.57 -8.07
C THR A 99 5.60 1.28 -7.54
N ILE A 100 6.65 1.38 -8.36
CA ILE A 100 7.88 2.09 -8.00
C ILE A 100 7.60 3.59 -7.77
N ILE A 101 6.84 4.24 -8.64
CA ILE A 101 6.50 5.67 -8.50
C ILE A 101 5.71 5.91 -7.20
N VAL A 102 4.69 5.09 -6.95
CA VAL A 102 3.87 5.20 -5.74
C VAL A 102 4.70 4.92 -4.48
N TRP A 103 5.58 3.92 -4.52
CA TRP A 103 6.51 3.63 -3.43
C TRP A 103 7.43 4.83 -3.14
N LEU A 104 8.02 5.44 -4.17
CA LEU A 104 8.84 6.65 -4.02
C LEU A 104 8.01 7.81 -3.45
N PHE A 105 6.77 8.00 -3.91
CA PHE A 105 5.88 9.02 -3.37
C PHE A 105 5.61 8.82 -1.88
N PHE A 106 5.27 7.59 -1.45
CA PHE A 106 5.06 7.31 -0.03
C PHE A 106 6.32 7.53 0.80
N THR A 107 7.46 7.01 0.35
CA THR A 107 8.70 7.00 1.13
C THR A 107 9.46 8.32 1.15
N LEU A 108 9.38 9.12 0.07
CA LEU A 108 10.08 10.40 -0.07
C LEU A 108 9.19 11.60 0.28
N ILE A 109 7.87 11.49 0.14
CA ILE A 109 6.97 12.63 0.35
C ILE A 109 6.14 12.40 1.61
N LEU A 110 5.31 11.35 1.64
CA LEU A 110 4.37 11.16 2.75
C LEU A 110 5.06 10.81 4.07
N PHE A 111 6.06 9.93 4.06
CA PHE A 111 6.74 9.50 5.28
C PHE A 111 7.45 10.66 6.02
N PRO A 112 8.20 11.55 5.33
CA PRO A 112 8.69 12.78 5.95
C PRO A 112 7.58 13.67 6.50
N ILE A 113 6.46 13.84 5.77
CA ILE A 113 5.32 14.67 6.21
C ILE A 113 4.73 14.16 7.52
N PHE A 114 4.57 12.85 7.69
CA PHE A 114 4.06 12.25 8.93
C PHE A 114 5.11 12.12 10.05
N GLY A 115 6.35 12.53 9.78
CA GLY A 115 7.45 12.52 10.75
C GLY A 115 8.16 11.18 10.87
N PHE A 116 7.91 10.20 9.99
CA PHE A 116 8.56 8.88 9.95
C PHE A 116 10.01 8.95 9.40
N GLY A 117 10.39 10.11 8.86
CA GLY A 117 11.68 10.32 8.21
C GLY A 117 11.72 9.78 6.78
N TRP A 118 12.80 10.11 6.07
CA TRP A 118 13.04 9.61 4.71
C TRP A 118 13.11 8.08 4.72
N PHE A 119 12.38 7.42 3.83
CA PHE A 119 12.32 5.95 3.75
C PHE A 119 11.88 5.25 5.06
N GLY A 120 11.19 5.96 5.96
CA GLY A 120 10.72 5.39 7.22
C GLY A 120 11.85 5.10 8.22
N THR A 121 13.00 5.75 8.07
CA THR A 121 14.20 5.54 8.88
C THR A 121 14.00 5.70 10.39
N LYS A 122 12.99 6.45 10.84
CA LYS A 122 12.65 6.58 12.27
C LYS A 122 11.78 5.45 12.80
N GLU A 123 11.13 4.70 11.92
CA GLU A 123 10.23 3.60 12.27
C GLU A 123 10.95 2.24 12.23
N GLY A 124 11.88 2.07 11.27
CA GLY A 124 12.76 0.91 11.18
C GLY A 124 13.64 0.92 9.93
N LYS A 125 14.75 0.18 9.95
CA LYS A 125 15.72 0.16 8.84
C LYS A 125 15.18 -0.46 7.54
N MET A 126 14.16 -1.34 7.66
CA MET A 126 13.58 -2.11 6.54
C MET A 126 12.16 -1.68 6.17
N VAL A 127 11.61 -0.62 6.79
CA VAL A 127 10.23 -0.18 6.55
C VAL A 127 10.00 0.17 5.08
N TRP A 128 10.99 0.81 4.42
CA TRP A 128 10.90 1.09 2.99
C TRP A 128 10.73 -0.17 2.13
N LEU A 129 11.38 -1.27 2.50
CA LEU A 129 11.33 -2.53 1.77
C LEU A 129 10.01 -3.25 2.05
N GLU A 130 9.52 -3.22 3.29
CA GLU A 130 8.20 -3.74 3.66
C GLU A 130 7.09 -3.07 2.87
N VAL A 131 7.17 -1.74 2.71
CA VAL A 131 6.23 -0.94 1.90
C VAL A 131 6.35 -1.30 0.41
N LEU A 132 7.57 -1.44 -0.10
CA LEU A 132 7.80 -1.83 -1.49
C LEU A 132 7.18 -3.19 -1.80
N VAL A 133 7.48 -4.20 -0.97
CA VAL A 133 6.93 -5.56 -1.12
C VAL A 133 5.41 -5.54 -0.99
N SER A 134 4.88 -4.78 -0.02
CA SER A 134 3.43 -4.61 0.15
C SER A 134 2.76 -4.05 -1.10
N LEU A 135 3.30 -2.98 -1.67
CA LEU A 135 2.75 -2.37 -2.87
C LEU A 135 2.85 -3.30 -4.08
N PHE A 136 3.92 -4.09 -4.21
CA PHE A 136 4.00 -5.12 -5.26
C PHE A 136 2.96 -6.22 -5.09
N LEU A 137 2.71 -6.69 -3.86
CA LEU A 137 1.66 -7.66 -3.59
C LEU A 137 0.27 -7.06 -3.89
N ILE A 138 0.04 -5.80 -3.53
CA ILE A 138 -1.20 -5.08 -3.89
C ILE A 138 -1.33 -5.00 -5.41
N ALA A 139 -0.27 -4.62 -6.12
CA ALA A 139 -0.24 -4.52 -7.58
C ALA A 139 -0.52 -5.86 -8.25
N LEU A 140 0.03 -6.97 -7.72
CA LEU A 140 -0.23 -8.33 -8.19
C LEU A 140 -1.71 -8.68 -8.03
N VAL A 141 -2.29 -8.49 -6.85
CA VAL A 141 -3.72 -8.75 -6.60
C VAL A 141 -4.59 -7.87 -7.50
N PHE A 142 -4.22 -6.61 -7.67
CA PHE A 142 -4.92 -5.67 -8.55
C PHE A 142 -4.88 -6.14 -10.02
N CYS A 143 -3.71 -6.55 -10.51
CA CYS A 143 -3.52 -7.10 -11.85
C CYS A 143 -4.39 -8.32 -12.11
N LEU A 144 -4.52 -9.20 -11.11
CA LEU A 144 -5.33 -10.41 -11.21
C LEU A 144 -6.82 -10.11 -11.09
N ALA A 145 -7.23 -9.13 -10.26
CA ALA A 145 -8.62 -8.83 -9.99
C ALA A 145 -9.30 -7.99 -11.07
N VAL A 146 -8.63 -6.97 -11.62
CA VAL A 146 -9.22 -6.05 -12.59
C VAL A 146 -9.79 -6.76 -13.84
N PRO A 147 -9.12 -7.74 -14.48
CA PRO A 147 -9.67 -8.44 -15.64
C PRO A 147 -11.06 -9.03 -15.41
N PHE A 148 -11.36 -9.48 -14.19
CA PHE A 148 -12.66 -10.09 -13.86
C PHE A 148 -13.80 -9.07 -13.79
N TYR A 149 -13.49 -7.82 -13.44
CA TYR A 149 -14.51 -6.77 -13.26
C TYR A 149 -14.56 -5.80 -14.43
N GLN A 150 -13.47 -5.65 -15.19
CA GLN A 150 -13.37 -4.70 -16.31
C GLN A 150 -12.56 -5.29 -17.48
N PRO A 151 -13.11 -6.27 -18.21
CA PRO A 151 -12.41 -6.91 -19.32
C PRO A 151 -12.10 -5.96 -20.49
N SER A 152 -12.75 -4.80 -20.57
CA SER A 152 -12.51 -3.79 -21.63
C SER A 152 -11.15 -3.09 -21.55
N TYR A 153 -10.45 -3.19 -20.41
CA TYR A 153 -9.11 -2.60 -20.24
C TYR A 153 -7.97 -3.56 -20.64
N PHE A 154 -8.29 -4.76 -21.14
CA PHE A 154 -7.35 -5.79 -21.57
C PHE A 154 -7.51 -6.16 -23.05
#